data_AF-A0A7R9Z2M5-F1
#
_entry.id   AF-A0A7R9Z2M5-F1
#
_cell.length_a   1.000
_cell.length_b   1.000
_cell.length_c   1.000
_cell.angle_alpha   90.00
_cell.angle_beta   90.00
_cell.angle_gamma   90.00
#
_symmetry.space_group_name_H-M   'P 1'
#
loop_
_entity.id
_entity.type
_entity.pdbx_description
1 polymer ?
#
loop_
_entity_poly.entity_id
_entity_poly.type
_entity_poly.pdbx_seq_one_letter_code
_entity_poly.pdbx_strand_id
1 'polypeptide(L)'
;LASPPAPESCVDFSELWPSPVDAFYAAWMECCFECGSSGAADAMLFCVDCGEAYHSFCANAPIHSMTDWAVSGWRCPNCKVCEITGDVPEDENKMLVCEMCDRAFNFTELDPPL
;
A
#
# COMPACT_ATOMS: atom_id res chain seq x y z
N LEU A 1 30.73 -8.96 -18.05
CA LEU A 1 29.34 -8.63 -18.42
C LEU A 1 28.63 -9.96 -18.61
N ALA A 2 27.64 -10.27 -17.78
CA ALA A 2 26.88 -11.50 -17.91
C ALA A 2 26.02 -11.43 -19.18
N SER A 3 26.12 -12.42 -20.06
CA SER A 3 25.23 -12.53 -21.21
C SER A 3 23.81 -12.87 -20.73
N PRO A 4 22.76 -12.31 -21.34
CA PRO A 4 21.40 -12.71 -21.01
C PRO A 4 21.22 -14.23 -21.24
N PRO A 5 20.43 -14.92 -20.40
CA PRO A 5 20.19 -16.34 -20.54
C PRO A 5 19.56 -16.68 -21.90
N ALA A 6 19.75 -17.93 -22.34
CA ALA A 6 19.32 -18.41 -23.65
C ALA A 6 17.84 -18.08 -23.95
N PRO A 7 17.45 -17.87 -25.22
CA PRO A 7 16.11 -17.44 -25.62
C PRO A 7 14.98 -18.37 -25.15
N GLU A 8 15.31 -19.59 -24.75
CA GLU A 8 14.39 -20.60 -24.20
C GLU A 8 13.89 -20.26 -22.79
N SER A 9 14.51 -19.29 -22.10
CA SER A 9 13.97 -18.71 -20.86
C SER A 9 13.05 -17.50 -21.10
N CYS A 10 12.92 -17.05 -22.34
CA CYS A 10 12.05 -15.95 -22.73
C CYS A 10 10.77 -16.50 -23.34
N VAL A 11 9.63 -16.22 -22.70
CA VAL A 11 8.31 -16.47 -23.30
C VAL A 11 8.07 -15.48 -24.44
N ASP A 12 7.44 -15.94 -25.52
CA ASP A 12 7.12 -15.09 -26.66
C ASP A 12 6.16 -13.97 -26.23
N PHE A 13 6.40 -12.74 -26.68
CA PHE A 13 5.57 -11.59 -26.29
C PHE A 13 4.10 -11.79 -26.67
N SER A 14 3.80 -12.56 -27.71
CA SER A 14 2.43 -12.90 -28.10
C SER A 14 1.72 -13.85 -27.12
N GLU A 15 2.46 -14.57 -26.27
CA GLU A 15 1.91 -15.41 -25.21
C GLU A 15 1.65 -14.64 -23.90
N LEU A 16 2.09 -13.38 -23.81
CA LEU A 16 1.90 -12.53 -22.62
C LEU A 16 0.57 -11.74 -22.65
N TRP A 17 -0.18 -11.80 -23.75
CA TRP A 17 -1.46 -11.08 -23.85
C TRP A 17 -2.60 -11.92 -23.26
N PRO A 18 -3.25 -11.45 -22.19
CA PRO A 18 -4.46 -12.12 -21.70
C PRO A 18 -5.52 -12.14 -22.80
N SER A 19 -6.32 -13.21 -22.84
CA SER A 19 -7.47 -13.25 -23.75
C SER A 19 -8.39 -12.06 -23.47
N PRO A 20 -9.21 -11.59 -24.43
CA PRO A 20 -10.14 -10.48 -24.17
C PRO A 20 -11.05 -10.70 -22.96
N VAL A 21 -11.38 -11.96 -22.64
CA VAL A 21 -12.17 -12.34 -21.46
C VAL A 21 -11.34 -12.18 -20.18
N ASP A 22 -10.11 -12.67 -20.17
CA ASP A 22 -9.22 -12.54 -19.01
C ASP A 22 -8.83 -11.06 -18.77
N ALA A 23 -8.59 -10.32 -19.85
CA ALA A 23 -8.36 -8.88 -19.80
C ALA A 23 -9.57 -8.14 -19.25
N PHE A 24 -10.78 -8.54 -19.65
CA PHE A 24 -12.01 -7.97 -19.09
C PHE A 24 -12.13 -8.22 -17.59
N TYR A 25 -11.86 -9.42 -17.09
CA TYR A 25 -11.91 -9.69 -15.64
C TYR A 25 -10.75 -9.02 -14.88
N ALA A 26 -9.55 -8.99 -15.46
CA ALA A 26 -8.38 -8.37 -14.84
C ALA A 26 -8.45 -6.84 -14.78
N ALA A 27 -9.20 -6.20 -15.67
CA ALA A 27 -9.39 -4.75 -15.67
C ALA A 27 -10.09 -4.21 -14.41
N TRP A 28 -10.71 -5.08 -13.61
CA TRP A 28 -11.39 -4.73 -12.35
C TRP A 28 -10.67 -5.26 -11.11
N MET A 29 -9.47 -5.84 -11.28
CA MET A 29 -8.68 -6.31 -10.15
C MET A 29 -7.83 -5.16 -9.62
N GLU A 30 -7.96 -4.90 -8.33
CA GLU A 30 -7.10 -3.96 -7.62
C GLU A 30 -5.71 -4.59 -7.44
N CYS A 31 -4.67 -3.83 -7.78
CA CYS A 31 -3.28 -4.25 -7.63
C CYS A 31 -2.61 -3.40 -6.55
N CYS A 32 -1.73 -4.03 -5.77
CA CYS A 32 -0.92 -3.32 -4.80
C CYS A 32 -0.01 -2.31 -5.52
N PHE A 33 -0.06 -1.04 -5.13
CA PHE A 33 0.74 0.05 -5.71
C PHE A 33 2.25 -0.22 -5.60
N GLU A 34 2.69 -0.85 -4.50
CA GLU A 34 4.11 -1.11 -4.24
C GLU A 34 4.70 -2.24 -5.09
N CYS A 35 3.98 -3.35 -5.24
CA CYS A 35 4.51 -4.56 -5.90
C CYS A 35 3.85 -4.89 -7.25
N GLY A 36 2.76 -4.21 -7.61
CA GLY A 36 2.02 -4.42 -8.85
C GLY A 36 1.20 -5.72 -8.92
N SER A 37 1.02 -6.43 -7.80
CA SER A 37 0.31 -7.72 -7.75
C SER A 37 -1.05 -7.62 -7.07
N SER A 38 -2.02 -8.41 -7.53
CA SER A 38 -3.37 -8.54 -6.96
C SER A 38 -3.55 -9.75 -6.04
N GLY A 39 -2.50 -10.55 -5.83
CA GLY A 39 -2.54 -11.70 -4.90
C GLY A 39 -2.82 -11.28 -3.45
N ALA A 40 -3.01 -12.24 -2.53
CA ALA A 40 -3.19 -11.95 -1.09
C ALA A 40 -4.24 -10.86 -0.79
N ALA A 41 -5.40 -10.92 -1.47
CA ALA A 41 -6.45 -9.92 -1.38
C ALA A 41 -7.01 -9.72 0.04
N ASP A 42 -6.92 -10.74 0.90
CA ASP A 42 -7.30 -10.68 2.32
C ASP A 42 -6.36 -9.81 3.18
N ALA A 43 -5.16 -9.52 2.68
CA ALA A 43 -4.18 -8.64 3.29
C ALA A 43 -4.12 -7.27 2.62
N MET A 44 -5.09 -6.91 1.79
CA MET A 44 -5.11 -5.64 1.05
C MET A 44 -5.81 -4.54 1.85
N LEU A 45 -5.18 -3.37 1.91
CA LEU A 45 -5.67 -2.14 2.49
C LEU A 45 -5.90 -1.12 1.39
N PHE A 46 -6.92 -0.29 1.56
CA PHE A 46 -7.31 0.73 0.59
C PHE A 46 -7.21 2.09 1.26
N CYS A 47 -6.46 3.01 0.65
CA CYS A 47 -6.32 4.35 1.18
C CYS A 47 -7.65 5.11 1.08
N VAL A 48 -8.12 5.65 2.21
CA VAL A 48 -9.37 6.44 2.23
C VAL A 48 -9.32 7.74 1.42
N ASP A 49 -8.12 8.27 1.15
CA ASP A 49 -7.96 9.56 0.47
C ASP A 49 -7.68 9.40 -1.04
N CYS A 50 -6.76 8.51 -1.43
CA CYS A 50 -6.39 8.32 -2.84
C CYS A 50 -6.99 7.07 -3.51
N GLY A 51 -7.54 6.13 -2.73
CA GLY A 51 -8.11 4.88 -3.24
C GLY A 51 -7.10 3.80 -3.62
N GLU A 52 -5.80 4.12 -3.70
CA GLU A 52 -4.75 3.15 -4.04
C GLU A 52 -4.73 1.99 -3.04
N ALA A 53 -4.52 0.79 -3.59
CA ALA A 53 -4.47 -0.45 -2.82
C ALA A 53 -3.03 -0.81 -2.44
N TYR A 54 -2.85 -1.36 -1.25
CA TYR A 54 -1.56 -1.83 -0.76
C TYR A 54 -1.74 -3.15 -0.04
N HIS A 55 -0.82 -4.10 -0.22
CA HIS A 55 -0.70 -5.17 0.76
C HIS A 55 -0.22 -4.61 2.08
N SER A 56 -0.78 -5.08 3.19
CA SER A 56 -0.39 -4.69 4.54
C SER A 56 1.12 -4.86 4.76
N PHE A 57 1.70 -5.98 4.32
CA PHE A 57 3.14 -6.22 4.41
C PHE A 57 3.98 -5.39 3.44
N CYS A 58 3.43 -4.94 2.30
CA CYS A 58 4.12 -4.02 1.40
C CYS A 58 4.17 -2.60 1.99
N ALA A 59 3.09 -2.17 2.63
CA ALA A 59 3.01 -0.88 3.31
C ALA A 59 3.54 -0.89 4.76
N ASN A 60 4.01 -2.04 5.26
CA ASN A 60 4.41 -2.27 6.65
C ASN A 60 3.31 -1.90 7.67
N ALA A 61 2.04 -2.09 7.30
CA ALA A 61 0.89 -1.81 8.14
C ALA A 61 0.48 -3.04 8.98
N PRO A 62 0.20 -2.88 10.28
CA PRO A 62 -0.08 -3.97 11.21
C PRO A 62 -1.54 -4.45 11.16
N ILE A 63 -2.03 -4.86 9.99
CA ILE A 63 -3.46 -5.16 9.74
C ILE A 63 -4.12 -6.08 10.79
N HIS A 64 -3.37 -7.04 11.34
CA HIS A 64 -3.88 -7.99 12.33
C HIS A 64 -4.06 -7.42 13.74
N SER A 65 -3.40 -6.31 14.08
CA SER A 65 -3.61 -5.61 15.36
C SER A 65 -4.58 -4.44 15.24
N MET A 66 -4.89 -4.02 14.01
CA MET A 66 -5.85 -2.97 13.72
C MET A 66 -7.29 -3.41 14.03
N THR A 67 -8.09 -2.48 14.53
CA THR A 67 -9.54 -2.67 14.62
C THR A 67 -10.21 -2.45 13.27
N ASP A 68 -11.42 -2.95 13.06
CA ASP A 68 -12.20 -2.73 11.81
C ASP A 68 -12.32 -1.24 11.46
N TRP A 69 -12.45 -0.39 12.48
CA TRP A 69 -12.46 1.07 12.33
C TRP A 69 -11.12 1.62 11.83
N ALA A 70 -10.00 1.12 12.35
CA ALA A 70 -8.68 1.53 11.91
C ALA A 70 -8.40 1.07 10.46
N VAL A 71 -8.82 -0.15 10.10
CA VAL A 71 -8.71 -0.67 8.73
C VAL A 71 -9.53 0.16 7.76
N SER A 72 -10.78 0.46 8.11
CA SER A 72 -11.69 1.25 7.26
C SER A 72 -11.25 2.71 7.11
N GLY A 73 -10.47 3.22 8.07
CA GLY A 73 -9.93 4.59 8.08
C GLY A 73 -8.47 4.67 7.63
N TRP A 74 -7.90 3.61 7.07
CA TRP A 74 -6.48 3.53 6.79
C TRP A 74 -6.05 4.49 5.66
N ARG A 75 -4.91 5.13 5.86
CA ARG A 75 -4.25 6.02 4.88
C ARG A 75 -2.93 5.41 4.44
N CYS A 76 -2.62 5.46 3.15
CA CYS A 76 -1.32 5.00 2.65
C CYS A 76 -0.18 5.92 3.10
N PRO A 77 1.10 5.50 2.97
CA PRO A 77 2.26 6.31 3.35
C PRO A 77 2.25 7.73 2.75
N ASN A 78 1.79 7.86 1.50
CA ASN A 78 1.74 9.14 0.79
C ASN A 78 0.58 10.06 1.21
N CYS A 79 -0.41 9.53 1.93
CA CYS A 79 -1.60 10.27 2.36
C CYS A 79 -1.69 10.44 3.87
N LYS A 80 -0.66 10.03 4.64
CA LYS A 80 -0.66 10.20 6.10
C LYS A 80 -0.78 11.68 6.46
N VAL A 81 -1.59 11.93 7.48
CA VAL A 81 -1.76 13.25 8.12
C VAL A 81 -1.71 13.07 9.63
N CYS A 82 -1.45 14.16 10.34
CA CYS A 82 -1.58 14.17 11.79
C CYS A 82 -3.05 14.00 12.18
N GLU A 83 -3.39 12.97 12.95
CA GLU A 83 -4.77 12.72 13.37
C GLU A 83 -5.32 13.75 14.38
N ILE A 84 -4.45 14.63 14.90
CA ILE A 84 -4.85 15.73 15.80
C ILE A 84 -5.11 17.01 15.02
N THR A 85 -4.20 17.40 14.11
CA THR A 85 -4.27 18.69 13.42
C THR A 85 -4.81 18.60 11.99
N GLY A 86 -4.74 17.43 11.37
CA GLY A 86 -5.06 17.20 9.97
C GLY A 86 -3.96 17.64 8.99
N ASP A 87 -2.83 18.14 9.49
CA ASP A 87 -1.75 18.62 8.63
C ASP A 87 -0.97 17.44 8.02
N VAL A 88 -0.56 17.64 6.77
CA VAL A 88 0.41 16.78 6.09
C VAL A 88 1.80 17.06 6.69
N PRO A 89 2.64 16.04 6.94
CA PRO A 89 3.98 16.29 7.45
C PRO A 89 4.79 17.15 6.47
N GLU A 90 5.43 18.21 6.98
CA GLU A 90 6.45 18.95 6.20
C GLU A 90 7.69 18.09 5.91
N ASP A 91 7.96 17.13 6.80
CA ASP A 91 9.08 16.20 6.79
C ASP A 91 8.58 14.88 7.38
N GLU A 92 8.74 13.79 6.64
CA GLU A 92 8.31 12.44 7.04
C GLU A 92 8.91 12.02 8.40
N ASN A 93 10.11 12.53 8.72
CA ASN A 93 10.79 12.25 9.98
C ASN A 93 10.18 12.97 11.19
N LYS A 94 9.24 13.89 10.99
CA LYS A 94 8.56 14.64 12.06
C LYS A 94 7.22 14.02 12.48
N MET A 95 6.88 12.85 11.97
CA MET A 95 5.63 12.19 12.30
C MET A 95 5.89 10.80 12.90
N LEU A 96 5.22 10.52 14.01
CA LEU A 96 5.21 9.22 14.65
C LEU A 96 4.02 8.42 14.11
N VAL A 97 4.26 7.17 13.77
CA VAL A 97 3.21 6.24 13.33
C VAL A 97 3.00 5.20 14.42
N CYS A 98 1.74 4.94 14.77
CA CYS A 98 1.39 3.95 15.77
C CYS A 98 1.51 2.53 15.20
N GLU A 99 2.39 1.71 15.76
CA GLU A 99 2.60 0.29 15.39
C GLU A 99 1.39 -0.64 15.60
N MET A 100 0.27 -0.12 16.15
CA MET A 100 -0.95 -0.90 16.40
C MET A 100 -2.13 -0.50 15.52
N CYS A 101 -2.24 0.79 15.16
CA CYS A 101 -3.37 1.29 14.38
C CYS A 101 -2.97 2.05 13.11
N ASP A 102 -1.66 2.19 12.88
CA ASP A 102 -1.05 2.84 11.72
C ASP A 102 -1.45 4.32 11.55
N ARG A 103 -1.95 4.95 12.61
CA ARG A 103 -2.27 6.38 12.65
C ARG A 103 -1.02 7.19 12.90
N ALA A 104 -1.00 8.37 12.30
CA ALA A 104 0.16 9.23 12.31
C ALA A 104 -0.10 10.50 13.14
N PHE A 105 0.90 10.93 13.89
CA PHE A 105 0.82 12.03 14.84
C PHE A 105 2.10 12.86 14.80
N ASN A 106 1.98 14.19 14.81
CA ASN A 106 3.12 15.06 15.00
C ASN A 106 3.65 14.89 16.44
N PHE A 107 4.97 14.76 16.62
CA PHE A 107 5.57 14.57 17.95
C PHE A 107 5.29 15.74 18.91
N THR A 108 5.12 16.94 18.36
CA THR A 108 4.83 18.17 19.12
C THR A 108 3.43 18.21 19.72
N GLU A 109 2.49 17.48 19.13
CA GLU A 109 1.07 17.52 19.50
C GLU A 109 0.67 16.41 20.48
N LEU A 110 1.64 15.58 20.89
CA LEU A 110 1.43 14.53 21.89
C LEU A 110 1.39 15.12 23.31
N ASP A 111 0.70 14.43 24.21
CA ASP A 111 0.66 14.73 25.64
C ASP A 111 1.20 13.53 26.46
N PRO A 112 2.39 13.64 27.08
CA PRO A 112 3.30 14.78 27.03
C PRO A 112 4.01 14.91 25.67
N PRO A 113 4.49 16.12 25.30
CA PRO A 113 5.30 16.31 24.09
C PRO A 113 6.60 15.52 24.16
N LEU A 114 7.05 14.98 23.01
CA LEU A 114 8.30 14.23 22.87
C LEU A 114 9.44 15.09 22.28
#